data_AF-A0A5R9BLJ5-F1
#
_entry.id   AF-A0A5R9BLJ5-F1
#
_cell.length_a   1.000
_cell.length_b   1.000
_cell.length_c   1.000
_cell.angle_alpha   90.00
_cell.angle_beta   90.00
_cell.angle_gamma   90.00
#
_symmetry.space_group_name_H-M   'P 1'
#
loop_
_entity.id
_entity.type
_entity.pdbx_description
1 polymer ?
#
loop_
_entity_poly.entity_id
_entity_poly.type
_entity_poly.pdbx_seq_one_letter_code
_entity_poly.pdbx_strand_id
1 'polypeptide(L)'
;MTSSLDPEDLRLIDAFEPAMRSLLPAQDEPVHAEVLLALCLGDGLLEVLEWSREGTGADPAASMWLAALRWHKVVTGGFPVGAPQPRPRPTDHALRLIVESAGLELIPGSADTSLASLATAEMGTRGAPPQPEVDDDAALLRILPISLVPYVEDSMKQSWAEQAICLTHGNRRLLRESRRRAVEVPDPAQHGASHELLNVVVEDLSKRWRKTTLPGS
;
A
#
# COMPACT_ATOMS: atom_id res chain seq x y z
N MET A 1 -4.27 25.56 22.70
CA MET A 1 -2.83 25.25 22.78
C MET A 1 -2.53 24.33 21.62
N THR A 2 -1.89 24.82 20.57
CA THR A 2 -1.33 23.96 19.51
C THR A 2 -0.19 23.18 20.17
N SER A 3 -0.44 21.90 20.51
CA SER A 3 0.65 21.00 20.85
C SER A 3 1.58 20.99 19.64
N SER A 4 2.84 21.37 19.83
CA SER A 4 3.84 21.19 18.77
C SER A 4 3.86 19.72 18.39
N LEU A 5 3.86 19.43 17.09
CA LEU A 5 3.99 18.07 16.59
C LEU A 5 5.27 17.42 17.11
N ASP A 6 5.18 16.12 17.40
CA ASP A 6 6.36 15.31 17.69
C ASP A 6 7.33 15.39 16.49
N PRO A 7 8.61 15.73 16.70
CA PRO A 7 9.62 15.69 15.64
C PRO A 7 9.73 14.34 14.92
N GLU A 8 9.43 13.23 15.59
CA GLU A 8 9.42 11.90 14.98
C GLU A 8 8.26 11.74 14.00
N ASP A 9 7.05 12.15 14.38
CA ASP A 9 5.88 12.11 13.49
C ASP A 9 6.09 13.00 12.26
N LEU A 10 6.68 14.18 12.44
CA LEU A 10 7.04 15.05 11.32
C LEU A 10 8.02 14.37 10.35
N ARG A 11 9.03 13.65 10.88
CA ARG A 11 9.98 12.90 10.04
C ARG A 11 9.28 11.80 9.26
N LEU A 12 8.35 11.06 9.86
CA LEU A 12 7.57 10.02 9.16
C LEU A 12 6.72 10.62 8.03
N ILE A 13 6.07 11.75 8.28
CA ILE A 13 5.26 12.47 7.29
C ILE A 13 6.14 12.94 6.12
N ASP A 14 7.29 13.54 6.41
CA ASP A 14 8.23 14.04 5.39
C ASP A 14 8.93 12.90 4.62
N ALA A 15 9.13 11.74 5.26
CA ALA A 15 9.74 10.55 4.64
C ALA A 15 8.81 9.82 3.66
N PHE A 16 7.49 10.07 3.71
CA PHE A 16 6.52 9.33 2.91
C PHE A 16 6.83 9.34 1.41
N GLU A 17 6.98 10.53 0.82
CA GLU A 17 7.23 10.65 -0.61
C GLU A 17 8.54 10.01 -1.08
N PRO A 18 9.72 10.34 -0.52
CA PRO A 18 10.97 9.75 -1.00
C PRO A 18 11.01 8.24 -0.77
N ALA A 19 10.39 7.74 0.30
CA ALA A 19 10.26 6.30 0.52
C ALA A 19 9.36 5.66 -0.55
N MET A 20 8.15 6.17 -0.80
CA MET A 20 7.27 5.60 -1.82
C MET A 20 7.86 5.67 -3.23
N ARG A 21 8.67 6.69 -3.54
CA ARG A 21 9.44 6.77 -4.80
C ARG A 21 10.49 5.67 -4.93
N SER A 22 11.01 5.13 -3.83
CA SER A 22 11.98 4.02 -3.85
C SER A 22 11.38 2.68 -4.31
N LEU A 23 10.05 2.57 -4.34
CA LEU A 23 9.35 1.41 -4.93
C LEU A 23 9.32 1.47 -6.45
N LEU A 24 9.52 2.64 -7.04
CA LEU A 24 9.35 2.83 -8.48
C LEU A 24 10.57 2.29 -9.22
N PRO A 25 10.38 1.51 -10.29
CA PRO A 25 11.50 1.10 -11.13
C PRO A 25 12.07 2.29 -11.89
N ALA A 26 13.21 2.07 -12.55
CA ALA A 26 13.75 3.06 -13.47
C ALA A 26 12.78 3.33 -14.63
N GLN A 27 12.94 4.47 -15.32
CA GLN A 27 11.99 4.95 -16.32
C GLN A 27 11.56 3.92 -17.38
N ASP A 28 12.50 3.09 -17.87
CA ASP A 28 12.26 2.14 -18.96
C ASP A 28 12.25 0.67 -18.48
N GLU A 29 12.14 0.45 -17.16
CA GLU A 29 12.12 -0.90 -16.59
C GLU A 29 10.68 -1.40 -16.41
N PRO A 30 10.42 -2.69 -16.67
CA PRO A 30 9.12 -3.28 -16.42
C PRO A 30 8.79 -3.24 -14.92
N VAL A 31 7.53 -2.95 -14.61
CA VAL A 31 7.04 -2.73 -13.25
C VAL A 31 6.54 -4.04 -12.66
N HIS A 32 7.02 -4.40 -11.47
CA HIS A 32 6.42 -5.50 -10.71
C HIS A 32 5.02 -5.10 -10.23
N ALA A 33 3.99 -5.92 -10.45
CA ALA A 33 2.61 -5.53 -10.16
C ALA A 33 2.35 -5.22 -8.67
N GLU A 34 3.11 -5.84 -7.76
CA GLU A 34 3.13 -5.53 -6.32
C GLU A 34 3.51 -4.08 -5.98
N VAL A 35 4.26 -3.37 -6.84
CA VAL A 35 4.50 -1.94 -6.68
C VAL A 35 3.17 -1.19 -6.72
N LEU A 36 2.32 -1.52 -7.70
CA LEU A 36 1.00 -0.89 -7.81
C LEU A 36 0.10 -1.26 -6.63
N LEU A 37 0.20 -2.49 -6.13
CA LEU A 37 -0.54 -2.92 -4.94
C LEU A 37 -0.10 -2.11 -3.71
N ALA A 38 1.20 -1.91 -3.52
CA ALA A 38 1.72 -1.09 -2.43
C ALA A 38 1.22 0.36 -2.49
N LEU A 39 1.13 0.96 -3.68
CA LEU A 39 0.55 2.30 -3.87
C LEU A 39 -0.94 2.34 -3.50
N CYS A 40 -1.71 1.34 -3.94
CA CYS A 40 -3.13 1.22 -3.56
C CYS A 40 -3.29 1.03 -2.05
N LEU A 41 -2.46 0.20 -1.40
CA LEU A 41 -2.52 0.01 0.05
C LEU A 41 -2.15 1.27 0.82
N GLY A 42 -1.19 2.07 0.33
CA GLY A 42 -0.91 3.40 0.87
C GLY A 42 -2.14 4.31 0.85
N ASP A 43 -2.93 4.28 -0.24
CA ASP A 43 -4.19 5.02 -0.33
C ASP A 43 -5.31 4.41 0.54
N GLY A 44 -5.31 3.10 0.75
CA GLY A 44 -6.19 2.43 1.71
C GLY A 44 -5.90 2.82 3.18
N LEU A 45 -4.63 2.98 3.53
CA LEU A 45 -4.23 3.52 4.84
C LEU A 45 -4.58 5.00 4.98
N LEU A 46 -4.42 5.77 3.91
CA LEU A 46 -4.86 7.15 3.89
C LEU A 46 -6.36 7.29 4.18
N GLU A 47 -7.19 6.37 3.65
CA GLU A 47 -8.63 6.31 3.95
C GLU A 47 -8.91 6.11 5.46
N VAL A 48 -8.10 5.29 6.14
CA VAL A 48 -8.17 5.13 7.62
C VAL A 48 -7.88 6.46 8.33
N LEU A 49 -6.83 7.16 7.89
CA LEU A 49 -6.42 8.44 8.48
C LEU A 49 -7.45 9.55 8.23
N GLU A 50 -8.07 9.57 7.05
CA GLU A 50 -9.15 10.49 6.68
C GLU A 50 -10.35 10.30 7.62
N TRP A 51 -10.79 9.05 7.82
CA TRP A 51 -11.93 8.78 8.72
C TRP A 51 -11.59 9.09 10.17
N SER A 52 -10.37 8.75 10.62
CA SER A 52 -9.90 9.06 11.97
C SER A 52 -9.91 10.56 12.23
N ARG A 53 -9.49 11.38 11.25
CA ARG A 53 -9.55 12.84 11.31
C ARG A 53 -10.98 13.38 11.43
N GLU A 54 -11.95 12.68 10.84
CA GLU A 54 -13.38 12.99 10.95
C GLU A 54 -14.01 12.45 12.24
N GLY A 55 -13.22 11.85 13.14
CA GLY A 55 -13.69 11.26 14.39
C GLY A 55 -14.37 9.91 14.23
N THR A 56 -14.23 9.27 13.07
CA THR A 56 -14.81 7.96 12.75
C THR A 56 -13.73 6.89 12.73
N GLY A 57 -13.94 5.79 13.45
CA GLY A 57 -13.04 4.63 13.38
C GLY A 57 -13.16 3.90 12.04
N ALA A 58 -12.03 3.52 11.46
CA ALA A 58 -11.97 2.61 10.31
C ALA A 58 -11.15 1.36 10.70
N ASP A 59 -11.51 0.20 10.17
CA ASP A 59 -10.71 -1.02 10.29
C ASP A 59 -9.58 -0.99 9.25
N PRO A 60 -8.29 -0.93 9.66
CA PRO A 60 -7.19 -0.83 8.71
C PRO A 60 -7.04 -2.05 7.79
N ALA A 61 -7.31 -3.26 8.29
CA ALA A 61 -7.25 -4.47 7.48
C ALA A 61 -8.33 -4.46 6.40
N ALA A 62 -9.56 -4.06 6.76
CA ALA A 62 -10.65 -3.93 5.79
C ALA A 62 -10.35 -2.84 4.75
N SER A 63 -9.84 -1.67 5.16
CA SER A 63 -9.47 -0.61 4.22
C SER A 63 -8.35 -1.03 3.25
N MET A 64 -7.33 -1.74 3.74
CA MET A 64 -6.27 -2.32 2.89
C MET A 64 -6.81 -3.41 1.95
N TRP A 65 -7.75 -4.24 2.40
CA TRP A 65 -8.40 -5.23 1.54
C TRP A 65 -9.22 -4.58 0.43
N LEU A 66 -10.03 -3.57 0.75
CA LEU A 66 -10.77 -2.79 -0.24
C LEU A 66 -9.81 -2.11 -1.25
N ALA A 67 -8.66 -1.60 -0.78
CA ALA A 67 -7.62 -1.12 -1.68
C ALA A 67 -7.02 -2.20 -2.58
N ALA A 68 -6.79 -3.41 -2.05
CA ALA A 68 -6.33 -4.55 -2.83
C ALA A 68 -7.35 -4.97 -3.90
N LEU A 69 -8.65 -4.89 -3.62
CA LEU A 69 -9.71 -5.13 -4.61
C LEU A 69 -9.74 -4.05 -5.70
N ARG A 70 -9.47 -2.78 -5.35
CA ARG A 70 -9.28 -1.71 -6.36
C ARG A 70 -8.09 -2.00 -7.26
N TRP A 71 -6.96 -2.43 -6.69
CA TRP A 71 -5.79 -2.88 -7.45
C TRP A 71 -6.10 -4.09 -8.34
N HIS A 72 -6.82 -5.09 -7.84
CA HIS A 72 -7.26 -6.24 -8.65
C HIS A 72 -8.01 -5.76 -9.90
N LYS A 73 -8.92 -4.78 -9.75
CA LYS A 73 -9.64 -4.19 -10.88
C LYS A 73 -8.71 -3.43 -11.84
N VAL A 74 -7.69 -2.73 -11.34
CA VAL A 74 -6.68 -2.08 -12.19
C VAL A 74 -5.97 -3.11 -13.07
N VAL A 75 -5.55 -4.24 -12.50
CA VAL A 75 -4.74 -5.25 -13.21
C VAL A 75 -5.58 -6.13 -14.12
N THR A 76 -6.80 -6.48 -13.72
CA THR A 76 -7.64 -7.48 -14.43
C THR A 76 -8.81 -6.87 -15.21
N GLY A 77 -9.10 -5.59 -15.01
CA GLY A 77 -10.27 -4.90 -15.58
C GLY A 77 -11.58 -5.09 -14.79
N GLY A 78 -11.60 -5.94 -13.75
CA GLY A 78 -12.82 -6.24 -12.99
C GLY A 78 -12.58 -6.54 -11.51
N PHE A 79 -13.65 -6.47 -10.71
CA PHE A 79 -13.62 -7.00 -9.34
C PHE A 79 -13.81 -8.52 -9.36
N PRO A 80 -13.27 -9.26 -8.38
CA PRO A 80 -13.59 -10.67 -8.19
C PRO A 80 -15.10 -10.90 -8.03
N VAL A 81 -15.59 -12.04 -8.52
CA VAL A 81 -17.00 -12.40 -8.37
C VAL A 81 -17.34 -12.59 -6.89
N GLY A 82 -18.38 -11.91 -6.41
CA GLY A 82 -18.83 -11.99 -5.01
C GLY A 82 -18.07 -11.07 -4.05
N ALA A 83 -17.00 -10.41 -4.49
CA ALA A 83 -16.30 -9.43 -3.67
C ALA A 83 -17.09 -8.12 -3.56
N PRO A 84 -16.93 -7.34 -2.48
CA PRO A 84 -17.45 -5.99 -2.43
C PRO A 84 -16.81 -5.14 -3.54
N GLN A 85 -17.56 -4.15 -4.02
CA GLN A 85 -17.10 -3.19 -5.02
C GLN A 85 -16.78 -1.86 -4.32
N PRO A 86 -15.54 -1.67 -3.83
CA PRO A 86 -15.15 -0.43 -3.19
C PRO A 86 -15.31 0.77 -4.11
N ARG A 87 -15.60 1.94 -3.52
CA ARG A 87 -15.64 3.19 -4.28
C ARG A 87 -14.26 3.49 -4.87
N PRO A 88 -14.19 3.97 -6.12
CA PRO A 88 -12.94 4.41 -6.72
C PRO A 88 -12.29 5.52 -5.90
N ARG A 89 -10.96 5.55 -5.88
CA ARG A 89 -10.13 6.59 -5.28
C ARG A 89 -9.17 7.17 -6.34
N PRO A 90 -8.52 8.32 -6.08
CA PRO A 90 -7.63 8.95 -7.05
C PRO A 90 -6.49 8.02 -7.51
N THR A 91 -5.91 7.23 -6.58
CA THR A 91 -4.78 6.35 -6.88
C THR A 91 -5.15 5.25 -7.86
N ASP A 92 -6.21 4.47 -7.62
CA ASP A 92 -6.62 3.40 -8.54
C ASP A 92 -7.15 3.94 -9.87
N HIS A 93 -7.78 5.12 -9.87
CA HIS A 93 -8.17 5.76 -11.11
C HIS A 93 -6.96 6.11 -12.00
N ALA A 94 -5.94 6.73 -11.43
CA ALA A 94 -4.72 7.10 -12.16
C ALA A 94 -3.98 5.85 -12.67
N LEU A 95 -3.81 4.84 -11.81
CA LEU A 95 -3.16 3.58 -12.18
C LEU A 95 -3.91 2.87 -13.31
N ARG A 96 -5.25 2.85 -13.26
CA ARG A 96 -6.07 2.29 -14.34
C ARG A 96 -5.81 3.00 -15.66
N LEU A 97 -5.77 4.34 -15.68
CA LEU A 97 -5.47 5.09 -16.91
C LEU A 97 -4.08 4.78 -17.47
N ILE A 98 -3.08 4.65 -16.59
CA ILE A 98 -1.71 4.30 -16.99
C ILE A 98 -1.67 2.91 -17.61
N VAL A 99 -2.29 1.91 -16.97
CA VAL A 99 -2.34 0.53 -17.49
C VAL A 99 -3.14 0.45 -18.80
N GLU A 100 -4.31 1.08 -18.89
CA GLU A 100 -5.15 1.07 -20.10
C GLU A 100 -4.51 1.78 -21.30
N SER A 101 -3.68 2.79 -21.05
CA SER A 101 -2.93 3.50 -22.11
C SER A 101 -1.63 2.82 -22.52
N ALA A 102 -1.30 1.65 -21.94
CA ALA A 102 0.01 1.02 -22.04
C ALA A 102 1.16 1.96 -21.66
N GLY A 103 0.90 2.86 -20.69
CA GLY A 103 1.87 3.82 -20.17
C GLY A 103 2.92 3.20 -19.24
N LEU A 104 2.81 1.90 -18.95
CA LEU A 104 3.84 1.08 -18.31
C LEU A 104 3.75 -0.36 -18.82
N GLU A 105 4.84 -1.11 -18.70
CA GLU A 105 4.87 -2.56 -18.90
C GLU A 105 4.88 -3.26 -17.53
N LEU A 106 3.95 -4.18 -17.29
CA LEU A 106 3.98 -5.04 -16.10
C LEU A 106 4.81 -6.29 -16.36
N ILE A 107 5.64 -6.70 -15.39
CA ILE A 107 6.35 -7.97 -15.45
C ILE A 107 5.30 -9.11 -15.53
N PRO A 108 5.31 -9.96 -16.57
CA PRO A 108 4.35 -11.05 -16.70
C PRO A 108 4.40 -12.01 -15.51
N GLY A 109 3.23 -12.38 -14.99
CA GLY A 109 3.11 -13.30 -13.84
C GLY A 109 3.42 -12.69 -12.47
N SER A 110 3.93 -11.46 -12.41
CA SER A 110 4.30 -10.79 -11.14
C SER A 110 3.12 -10.49 -10.19
N ALA A 111 1.89 -10.73 -10.63
CA ALA A 111 0.67 -10.53 -9.86
C ALA A 111 -0.02 -11.84 -9.46
N ASP A 112 0.41 -12.99 -10.00
CA ASP A 112 -0.39 -14.22 -10.04
C ASP A 112 -0.79 -14.69 -8.65
N THR A 113 0.15 -14.69 -7.70
CA THR A 113 -0.09 -15.09 -6.31
C THR A 113 -1.13 -14.18 -5.65
N SER A 114 -0.95 -12.86 -5.69
CA SER A 114 -1.88 -11.93 -5.06
C SER A 114 -3.25 -11.92 -5.74
N LEU A 115 -3.31 -12.04 -7.07
CA LEU A 115 -4.55 -12.14 -7.82
C LEU A 115 -5.30 -13.44 -7.48
N ALA A 116 -4.61 -14.58 -7.40
CA ALA A 116 -5.24 -15.86 -7.05
C ALA A 116 -5.91 -15.83 -5.67
N SER A 117 -5.26 -15.22 -4.67
CA SER A 117 -5.86 -15.03 -3.35
C SER A 117 -7.09 -14.11 -3.39
N LEU A 118 -6.97 -12.93 -4.02
CA LEU A 118 -8.07 -11.96 -4.08
C LEU A 118 -9.26 -12.46 -4.91
N ALA A 119 -9.03 -13.31 -5.91
CA ALA A 119 -10.06 -13.91 -6.75
C ALA A 119 -11.07 -14.77 -5.96
N THR A 120 -10.71 -15.24 -4.76
CA THR A 120 -11.60 -15.97 -3.85
C THR A 120 -12.73 -15.12 -3.28
N ALA A 121 -12.63 -13.78 -3.38
CA ALA A 121 -13.52 -12.80 -2.77
C ALA A 121 -13.63 -12.84 -1.23
N GLU A 122 -12.84 -13.69 -0.57
CA GLU A 122 -12.71 -13.71 0.89
C GLU A 122 -11.54 -12.84 1.32
N MET A 123 -11.73 -12.05 2.39
CA MET A 123 -10.63 -11.30 2.99
C MET A 123 -9.73 -12.27 3.75
N GLY A 124 -8.48 -12.43 3.30
CA GLY A 124 -7.48 -13.19 4.04
C GLY A 124 -7.23 -12.59 5.43
N THR A 125 -7.08 -13.45 6.44
CA THR A 125 -6.91 -13.02 7.84
C THR A 125 -5.78 -13.78 8.51
N ARG A 126 -5.31 -13.35 9.69
CA ARG A 126 -4.34 -14.13 10.47
C ARG A 126 -4.83 -15.52 10.88
N GLY A 127 -6.15 -15.67 11.06
CA GLY A 127 -6.76 -16.94 11.46
C GLY A 127 -6.86 -17.93 10.30
N ALA A 128 -6.93 -17.41 9.07
CA ALA A 128 -7.01 -18.19 7.84
C ALA A 128 -6.26 -17.44 6.72
N PRO A 129 -4.92 -17.38 6.77
CA PRO A 129 -4.16 -16.69 5.74
C PRO A 129 -4.06 -17.59 4.50
N PRO A 130 -4.26 -17.05 3.29
CA PRO A 130 -4.15 -17.83 2.06
C PRO A 130 -2.69 -18.12 1.72
N GLN A 131 -2.43 -19.15 0.91
CA GLN A 131 -1.10 -19.47 0.36
C GLN A 131 0.03 -19.49 1.41
N PRO A 132 -0.06 -20.35 2.46
CA PRO A 132 0.95 -20.42 3.53
C PRO A 132 2.33 -20.91 3.06
N GLU A 133 2.41 -21.57 1.91
CA GLU A 133 3.63 -22.08 1.30
C GLU A 133 4.38 -21.04 0.46
N VAL A 134 3.71 -20.02 -0.07
CA VAL A 134 4.31 -19.06 -1.01
C VAL A 134 5.09 -17.96 -0.27
N ASP A 135 6.36 -17.80 -0.59
CA ASP A 135 7.28 -16.90 0.10
C ASP A 135 7.86 -15.79 -0.79
N ASP A 136 7.08 -15.27 -1.74
CA ASP A 136 7.51 -14.16 -2.60
C ASP A 136 7.83 -12.88 -1.78
N ASP A 137 9.08 -12.41 -1.87
CA ASP A 137 9.55 -11.21 -1.18
C ASP A 137 8.86 -9.93 -1.70
N ALA A 138 8.32 -9.93 -2.93
CA ALA A 138 7.62 -8.77 -3.49
C ALA A 138 6.37 -8.39 -2.67
N ALA A 139 5.75 -9.36 -1.97
CA ALA A 139 4.64 -9.13 -1.06
C ALA A 139 5.00 -8.20 0.13
N LEU A 140 6.29 -7.99 0.41
CA LEU A 140 6.77 -7.11 1.48
C LEU A 140 6.83 -5.63 1.06
N LEU A 141 6.73 -5.31 -0.23
CA LEU A 141 6.75 -3.93 -0.73
C LEU A 141 5.61 -3.10 -0.12
N ARG A 142 4.45 -3.72 0.10
CA ARG A 142 3.26 -3.07 0.70
C ARG A 142 3.37 -2.76 2.20
N ILE A 143 4.46 -3.14 2.85
CA ILE A 143 4.72 -2.77 4.25
C ILE A 143 5.27 -1.34 4.36
N LEU A 144 5.87 -0.84 3.29
CA LEU A 144 6.45 0.49 3.24
C LEU A 144 5.50 1.61 3.69
N PRO A 145 4.26 1.73 3.15
CA PRO A 145 3.35 2.77 3.61
C PRO A 145 2.92 2.60 5.08
N ILE A 146 2.95 1.38 5.62
CA ILE A 146 2.59 1.10 7.02
C ILE A 146 3.67 1.63 7.98
N SER A 147 4.95 1.47 7.65
CA SER A 147 6.02 1.93 8.53
C SER A 147 6.05 3.46 8.68
N LEU A 148 5.52 4.16 7.68
CA LEU A 148 5.48 5.62 7.56
C LEU A 148 4.24 6.26 8.19
N VAL A 149 3.30 5.48 8.76
CA VAL A 149 2.12 6.04 9.44
C VAL A 149 2.54 6.76 10.73
N PRO A 150 2.26 8.07 10.88
CA PRO A 150 2.55 8.81 12.11
C PRO A 150 1.50 8.52 13.20
N TYR A 151 1.81 8.85 14.45
CA TYR A 151 0.92 8.75 15.62
C TYR A 151 0.46 7.34 15.99
N VAL A 152 1.06 6.31 15.39
CA VAL A 152 0.69 4.91 15.59
C VAL A 152 1.86 4.17 16.23
N GLU A 153 1.58 3.48 17.34
CA GLU A 153 2.57 2.67 18.04
C GLU A 153 3.12 1.53 17.17
N ASP A 154 4.39 1.19 17.38
CA ASP A 154 5.09 0.10 16.72
C ASP A 154 4.33 -1.23 16.76
N SER A 155 3.73 -1.57 17.91
CA SER A 155 2.98 -2.81 18.08
C SER A 155 1.76 -2.87 17.13
N MET A 156 1.14 -1.72 16.88
CA MET A 156 0.03 -1.57 15.96
C MET A 156 0.48 -1.60 14.51
N LYS A 157 1.61 -0.94 14.16
CA LYS A 157 2.22 -1.04 12.82
C LYS A 157 2.58 -2.48 12.48
N GLN A 158 3.20 -3.21 13.40
CA GLN A 158 3.50 -4.64 13.25
C GLN A 158 2.23 -5.46 13.02
N SER A 159 1.16 -5.13 13.74
CA SER A 159 -0.14 -5.77 13.54
C SER A 159 -0.65 -5.52 12.11
N TRP A 160 -0.72 -4.27 11.67
CA TRP A 160 -1.21 -3.94 10.33
C TRP A 160 -0.35 -4.57 9.23
N ALA A 161 0.96 -4.62 9.42
CA ALA A 161 1.88 -5.25 8.48
C ALA A 161 1.62 -6.75 8.30
N GLU A 162 1.38 -7.49 9.37
CA GLU A 162 0.95 -8.89 9.26
C GLU A 162 -0.39 -9.03 8.54
N GLN A 163 -1.38 -8.18 8.89
CA GLN A 163 -2.70 -8.22 8.26
C GLN A 163 -2.60 -7.95 6.76
N ALA A 164 -1.80 -6.98 6.34
CA ALA A 164 -1.53 -6.67 4.94
C ALA A 164 -0.94 -7.88 4.19
N ILE A 165 0.00 -8.60 4.81
CA ILE A 165 0.52 -9.86 4.24
C ILE A 165 -0.58 -10.90 4.11
N CYS A 166 -1.33 -11.13 5.20
CA CYS A 166 -2.41 -12.10 5.29
C CYS A 166 -3.55 -11.88 4.29
N LEU A 167 -3.65 -10.73 3.63
CA LEU A 167 -4.62 -10.53 2.55
C LEU A 167 -4.39 -11.48 1.37
N THR A 168 -3.16 -11.96 1.18
CA THR A 168 -2.78 -12.76 0.00
C THR A 168 -1.77 -13.87 0.26
N HIS A 169 -1.02 -13.80 1.37
CA HIS A 169 0.05 -14.74 1.70
C HIS A 169 -0.03 -15.14 3.18
N GLY A 170 0.36 -16.37 3.52
CA GLY A 170 0.35 -16.90 4.88
C GLY A 170 1.70 -17.41 5.35
N ASN A 171 2.74 -17.21 4.54
CA ASN A 171 4.05 -17.75 4.83
C ASN A 171 4.67 -17.10 6.07
N ARG A 172 5.07 -17.94 7.03
CA ARG A 172 5.60 -17.50 8.32
C ARG A 172 6.88 -16.67 8.22
N ARG A 173 7.68 -16.83 7.16
CA ARG A 173 8.86 -15.99 6.90
C ARG A 173 8.40 -14.57 6.58
N LEU A 174 7.49 -14.41 5.62
CA LEU A 174 6.93 -13.11 5.22
C LEU A 174 6.24 -12.40 6.38
N LEU A 175 5.49 -13.13 7.23
CA LEU A 175 4.85 -12.56 8.42
C LEU A 175 5.87 -12.04 9.45
N ARG A 176 6.95 -12.79 9.72
CA ARG A 176 8.01 -12.30 10.62
C ARG A 176 8.74 -11.09 10.04
N GLU A 177 9.03 -11.15 8.74
CA GLU A 177 9.73 -10.10 8.02
C GLU A 177 8.91 -8.81 7.95
N SER A 178 7.59 -8.91 7.72
CA SER A 178 6.70 -7.75 7.66
C SER A 178 6.62 -7.03 9.00
N ARG A 179 6.54 -7.76 10.13
CA ARG A 179 6.63 -7.15 11.46
C ARG A 179 7.93 -6.36 11.64
N ARG A 180 9.07 -6.93 11.23
CA ARG A 180 10.36 -6.26 11.39
C ARG A 180 10.40 -4.97 10.59
N ARG A 181 10.01 -5.02 9.32
CA ARG A 181 9.97 -3.86 8.42
C ARG A 181 8.96 -2.78 8.84
N ALA A 182 7.90 -3.15 9.55
CA ALA A 182 6.86 -2.21 9.96
C ALA A 182 7.34 -1.12 10.94
N VAL A 183 8.46 -1.35 11.62
CA VAL A 183 9.06 -0.42 12.59
C VAL A 183 10.40 0.13 12.09
N GLU A 184 10.83 -0.27 10.90
CA GLU A 184 12.00 0.28 10.23
C GLU A 184 11.53 1.46 9.36
N VAL A 185 12.08 2.65 9.62
CA VAL A 185 11.96 3.77 8.67
C VAL A 185 13.02 3.57 7.61
N PRO A 186 12.64 3.26 6.36
CA PRO A 186 13.61 2.96 5.33
C PRO A 186 14.34 4.23 4.92
N ASP A 187 15.65 4.10 4.73
CA ASP A 187 16.44 5.13 4.06
C ASP A 187 16.00 5.16 2.58
N PRO A 188 15.47 6.29 2.07
CA PRO A 188 15.02 6.36 0.69
C PRO A 188 16.20 6.09 -0.24
N ALA A 189 16.13 4.98 -0.97
CA ALA A 189 17.14 4.64 -1.94
C ALA A 189 17.24 5.75 -3.00
N GLN A 190 18.48 6.19 -3.25
CA GLN A 190 18.78 7.16 -4.29
C GLN A 190 18.71 6.46 -5.63
N HIS A 191 17.67 6.75 -6.41
CA HIS A 191 17.54 6.26 -7.77
C HIS A 191 17.75 7.41 -8.77
N GLY A 192 18.15 7.05 -10.00
CA GLY A 192 18.14 7.98 -11.14
C GLY A 192 16.72 8.39 -11.53
N ALA A 193 16.49 8.73 -12.80
CA ALA A 193 15.14 9.02 -13.28
C ALA A 193 14.21 7.80 -13.10
N SER A 194 13.23 7.92 -12.21
CA SER A 194 12.19 6.91 -11.98
C SER A 194 11.02 7.08 -12.94
N HIS A 195 10.17 6.05 -13.05
CA HIS A 195 9.02 6.03 -13.96
C HIS A 195 8.10 7.26 -13.84
N GLU A 196 8.00 8.07 -14.89
CA GLU A 196 7.35 9.40 -14.90
C GLU A 196 5.87 9.35 -14.45
N LEU A 197 5.06 8.48 -15.06
CA LEU A 197 3.63 8.40 -14.72
C LEU A 197 3.39 7.93 -13.28
N LEU A 198 4.20 6.99 -12.78
CA LEU A 198 4.10 6.53 -11.40
C LEU A 198 4.61 7.58 -10.40
N ASN A 199 5.58 8.42 -10.78
CA ASN A 199 5.96 9.58 -9.98
C ASN A 199 4.78 10.52 -9.77
N VAL A 200 3.97 10.79 -10.80
CA VAL A 200 2.76 11.62 -10.65
C VAL A 200 1.77 11.01 -9.65
N VAL A 201 1.61 9.68 -9.67
CA VAL A 201 0.76 8.97 -8.70
C VAL A 201 1.31 9.11 -7.27
N VAL A 202 2.62 8.93 -7.07
CA VAL A 202 3.26 9.08 -5.77
C VAL A 202 3.18 10.53 -5.26
N GLU A 203 3.33 11.52 -6.14
CA GLU A 203 3.20 12.94 -5.79
C GLU A 203 1.79 13.30 -5.32
N ASP A 204 0.75 12.84 -6.02
CA ASP A 204 -0.63 13.04 -5.61
C ASP A 204 -0.90 12.36 -4.25
N LEU A 205 -0.47 11.10 -4.10
CA LEU A 205 -0.63 10.36 -2.85
C LEU A 205 0.10 11.04 -1.69
N SER A 206 1.33 11.53 -1.91
CA SER A 206 2.12 12.30 -0.93
C SER A 206 1.40 13.57 -0.48
N LYS A 207 0.87 14.36 -1.43
CA LYS A 207 0.13 15.60 -1.12
C LYS A 207 -1.07 15.32 -0.23
N ARG A 208 -1.84 14.26 -0.55
CA ARG A 208 -3.00 13.85 0.26
C ARG A 208 -2.58 13.29 1.62
N TRP A 209 -1.53 12.46 1.66
CA TRP A 209 -0.95 11.96 2.89
C TRP A 209 -0.60 13.08 3.86
N ARG A 210 0.23 14.03 3.41
CA ARG A 210 0.63 15.20 4.20
C ARG A 210 -0.56 16.02 4.67
N LYS A 211 -1.54 16.27 3.79
CA LYS A 211 -2.75 17.04 4.13
C LYS A 211 -3.56 16.37 5.23
N THR A 212 -3.68 15.04 5.20
CA THR A 212 -4.48 14.29 6.16
C THR A 212 -3.76 14.13 7.51
N THR A 213 -2.45 13.87 7.49
CA THR A 213 -1.65 13.60 8.69
C THR A 213 -1.23 14.85 9.46
N LEU A 214 -1.13 16.00 8.80
CA LEU A 214 -0.88 17.25 9.52
C LEU A 214 -2.14 17.68 10.29
N PRO A 215 -2.01 18.13 11.55
CA PRO A 215 -3.11 18.72 12.30
C PRO A 215 -3.75 19.85 11.49
N GLY A 216 -5.08 19.92 11.49
CA GLY A 216 -5.78 21.06 10.90
C GLY A 216 -5.28 22.36 11.52
N SER A 217 -4.88 23.30 10.65
CA SER A 217 -4.66 24.70 11.02
C SER A 217 -5.98 25.35 11.45
#